data_AF-A0A851GSJ1-F1
#
_entry.id   AF-A0A851GSJ1-F1
#
_cell.length_a   1.000
_cell.length_b   1.000
_cell.length_c   1.000
_cell.angle_alpha   90.00
_cell.angle_beta   90.00
_cell.angle_gamma   90.00
#
_symmetry.space_group_name_H-M   'P 1'
#
loop_
_entity.id
_entity.type
_entity.pdbx_description
1 polymer ?
#
loop_
_entity_poly.entity_id
_entity_poly.type
_entity_poly.pdbx_seq_one_letter_code
_entity_poly.pdbx_strand_id
1 'polypeptide(L)'
;MQKMTQQLDEMEWPPIEFEGELLPPSLKAISILVNHDFSESTGDWIWRLPHCKDTWKDGQAEWCISAASEIICYLHDYREDVLRDIDERLNSDGFCAQRTLDEWIMALSRIKELAASSGGLCRWIAQSATNPA
;
A
#
# COMPACT_ATOMS: atom_id res chain seq x y z
N MET A 1 20.30 -16.25 -23.12
CA MET A 1 20.01 -15.04 -22.33
C MET A 1 19.18 -15.49 -21.14
N GLN A 2 19.79 -15.57 -19.95
CA GLN A 2 19.08 -15.95 -18.73
C GLN A 2 18.13 -14.79 -18.38
N LYS A 3 16.82 -15.04 -18.40
CA LYS A 3 15.88 -14.22 -17.63
C LYS A 3 16.28 -14.43 -16.17
N MET A 4 16.96 -13.45 -15.57
CA MET A 4 17.04 -13.38 -14.12
C MET A 4 15.60 -13.13 -13.66
N THR A 5 14.89 -14.21 -13.34
CA THR A 5 13.66 -14.14 -12.58
C THR A 5 14.08 -13.56 -11.23
N GLN A 6 13.87 -12.26 -11.06
CA GLN A 6 14.05 -11.58 -9.81
C GLN A 6 12.93 -12.10 -8.91
N GLN A 7 13.18 -13.24 -8.25
CA GLN A 7 12.35 -13.72 -7.16
C GLN A 7 12.27 -12.56 -6.16
N LEU A 8 11.09 -11.96 -6.01
CA LEU A 8 10.88 -10.92 -5.01
C LEU A 8 11.23 -11.51 -3.64
N ASP A 9 12.17 -10.86 -2.97
CA ASP A 9 12.57 -11.23 -1.62
C ASP A 9 11.35 -10.97 -0.71
N GLU A 10 10.94 -11.91 0.14
CA GLU A 10 9.83 -11.68 1.10
C GLU A 10 10.11 -10.45 1.98
N MET A 11 11.38 -10.04 2.07
CA MET A 11 11.85 -8.80 2.68
C MET A 11 11.40 -7.51 1.97
N GLU A 12 11.02 -7.55 0.70
CA GLU A 12 10.63 -6.38 -0.09
C GLU A 12 9.18 -5.96 0.14
N TRP A 13 8.32 -6.86 0.63
CA TRP A 13 6.86 -6.63 0.76
C TRP A 13 6.28 -7.01 2.12
N PRO A 14 6.85 -6.61 3.27
CA PRO A 14 6.24 -6.89 4.56
C PRO A 14 4.84 -6.24 4.70
N PRO A 15 3.95 -6.84 5.51
CA PRO A 15 2.69 -6.20 5.87
C PRO A 15 2.95 -4.86 6.57
N ILE A 16 2.03 -3.92 6.37
CA ILE A 16 2.04 -2.64 7.05
C ILE A 16 1.16 -2.75 8.27
N GLU A 17 1.66 -2.39 9.45
CA GLU A 17 0.81 -2.17 10.61
C GLU A 17 0.35 -0.71 10.60
N PHE A 18 -0.95 -0.47 10.65
CA PHE A 18 -1.57 0.85 10.72
C PHE A 18 -2.50 0.87 11.94
N GLU A 19 -2.26 1.78 12.89
CA GLU A 19 -3.06 1.86 14.14
C GLU A 19 -3.25 0.50 14.86
N GLY A 20 -2.21 -0.35 14.84
CA GLY A 20 -2.25 -1.68 15.47
C GLY A 20 -2.86 -2.80 14.60
N GLU A 21 -3.28 -2.51 13.38
CA GLU A 21 -3.86 -3.49 12.46
C GLU A 21 -2.92 -3.82 11.30
N LEU A 22 -2.70 -5.11 11.06
CA LEU A 22 -1.87 -5.60 9.96
C LEU A 22 -2.64 -5.56 8.63
N LEU A 23 -2.07 -4.87 7.66
CA LEU A 23 -2.56 -4.73 6.31
C LEU A 23 -1.79 -5.68 5.36
N PRO A 24 -2.39 -6.11 4.25
CA PRO A 24 -1.77 -7.06 3.33
C PRO A 24 -0.41 -6.57 2.80
N PRO A 25 0.59 -7.46 2.65
CA PRO A 25 1.85 -7.23 1.94
C PRO A 25 1.71 -6.47 0.62
N SER A 26 0.68 -6.82 -0.14
CA SER A 26 0.38 -6.25 -1.45
C SER A 26 0.15 -4.74 -1.37
N LEU A 27 -0.36 -4.20 -0.27
CA LEU A 27 -0.61 -2.75 -0.12
C LEU A 27 0.68 -1.93 -0.27
N LYS A 28 1.83 -2.50 0.12
CA LYS A 28 3.12 -1.85 -0.08
C LYS A 28 3.47 -1.69 -1.57
N ALA A 29 2.91 -2.54 -2.44
CA ALA A 29 3.06 -2.46 -3.90
C ALA A 29 2.20 -1.38 -4.55
N ILE A 30 1.37 -0.66 -3.80
CA ILE A 30 0.55 0.42 -4.34
C ILE A 30 1.38 1.60 -4.87
N SER A 31 2.67 1.66 -4.53
CA SER A 31 3.59 2.63 -5.13
C SER A 31 3.84 2.41 -6.62
N ILE A 32 3.39 1.30 -7.22
CA ILE A 32 3.50 1.11 -8.67
C ILE A 32 2.51 1.97 -9.47
N LEU A 33 1.56 2.65 -8.80
CA LEU A 33 0.59 3.57 -9.39
C LEU A 33 1.27 4.87 -9.86
N VAL A 34 1.94 4.82 -11.00
CA VAL A 34 2.79 5.91 -11.53
C VAL A 34 2.08 6.81 -12.55
N ASN A 35 0.87 6.44 -12.99
CA ASN A 35 0.17 7.08 -14.11
C ASN A 35 -0.97 8.01 -13.67
N HIS A 36 -0.98 8.46 -12.42
CA HIS A 36 -1.98 9.38 -11.90
C HIS A 36 -1.32 10.60 -11.23
N ASP A 37 -1.89 11.76 -11.49
CA ASP A 37 -1.49 13.01 -10.85
C ASP A 37 -2.16 13.11 -9.48
N PHE A 38 -1.64 12.33 -8.53
CA PHE A 38 -2.08 12.41 -7.14
C PHE A 38 -1.74 13.77 -6.55
N SER A 39 -2.56 14.24 -5.61
CA SER A 39 -2.17 15.37 -4.76
C SER A 39 -0.79 15.14 -4.15
N GLU A 40 -0.01 16.20 -3.97
CA GLU A 40 1.34 16.11 -3.37
C GLU A 40 1.32 15.30 -2.06
N SER A 41 0.27 15.52 -1.25
CA SER A 41 0.06 14.82 0.00
C SER A 41 -0.17 13.31 -0.16
N THR A 42 -0.91 12.90 -1.19
CA THR A 42 -1.20 11.50 -1.49
C THR A 42 0.00 10.82 -2.13
N GLY A 43 0.70 11.50 -3.05
CA GLY A 43 1.98 11.04 -3.58
C GLY A 43 2.97 10.78 -2.45
N ASP A 44 3.17 11.74 -1.56
CA ASP A 44 4.03 11.59 -0.39
C ASP A 44 3.64 10.39 0.48
N TRP A 45 2.33 10.18 0.68
CA TRP A 45 1.84 9.04 1.45
C TRP A 45 2.15 7.71 0.77
N ILE A 46 1.83 7.58 -0.52
CA ILE A 46 2.11 6.40 -1.35
C ILE A 46 3.59 6.06 -1.32
N TRP A 47 4.48 7.05 -1.48
CA TRP A 47 5.92 6.80 -1.50
C TRP A 47 6.48 6.49 -0.11
N ARG A 48 5.85 6.96 0.98
CA ARG A 48 6.28 6.65 2.34
C ARG A 48 5.89 5.25 2.80
N LEU A 49 4.78 4.69 2.32
CA LEU A 49 4.31 3.35 2.70
C LEU A 49 5.34 2.23 2.39
N PRO A 50 6.00 2.19 1.21
CA PRO A 50 7.08 1.25 0.94
C PRO A 50 8.36 1.46 1.74
N HIS A 51 8.58 2.67 2.23
CA HIS A 51 9.86 3.09 2.83
C HIS A 51 9.79 3.24 4.36
N CYS A 52 8.73 2.78 5.03
CA CYS A 52 8.60 2.80 6.50
C CYS A 52 9.12 1.53 7.20
N LYS A 53 10.14 0.89 6.62
CA LYS A 53 10.74 -0.33 7.20
C LYS A 53 11.28 -0.03 8.60
N ASP A 54 10.77 -0.77 9.58
CA ASP A 54 11.16 -0.73 11.00
C ASP A 54 11.15 0.69 11.63
N THR A 55 10.43 1.64 11.00
CA THR A 55 10.39 3.03 11.41
C THR A 55 8.95 3.49 11.46
N TRP A 56 8.48 3.78 12.67
CA TRP A 56 7.17 4.40 12.87
C TRP A 56 7.08 5.73 12.13
N LYS A 57 5.97 5.90 11.41
CA LYS A 57 5.56 7.14 10.77
C LYS A 57 4.29 7.62 11.42
N ASP A 58 4.14 8.94 11.46
CA ASP A 58 2.98 9.63 12.00
C ASP A 58 2.43 10.58 10.94
N GLY A 59 1.11 10.79 10.97
CA GLY A 59 0.40 11.66 10.03
C GLY A 59 -0.86 12.23 10.65
N GLN A 60 -1.39 13.32 10.09
CA GLN A 60 -2.72 13.81 10.47
C GLN A 60 -3.78 12.82 9.97
N ALA A 61 -4.75 12.49 10.82
CA ALA A 61 -5.85 11.58 10.49
C ALA A 61 -6.61 12.01 9.23
N GLU A 62 -6.94 13.31 9.13
CA GLU A 62 -7.63 13.87 7.96
C GLU A 62 -6.84 13.68 6.68
N TRP A 63 -5.51 13.80 6.74
CA TRP A 63 -4.64 13.55 5.61
C TRP A 63 -4.64 12.06 5.23
N CYS A 64 -4.51 11.15 6.19
CA CYS A 64 -4.63 9.71 5.96
C CYS A 64 -5.97 9.35 5.27
N ILE A 65 -7.08 9.96 5.70
CA ILE A 65 -8.42 9.74 5.13
C ILE A 65 -8.51 10.26 3.69
N SER A 66 -8.05 11.49 3.45
CA SER A 66 -8.07 12.11 2.12
C SER A 66 -7.22 11.31 1.14
N ALA A 67 -6.00 10.95 1.54
CA ALA A 67 -5.09 10.18 0.69
C ALA A 67 -5.65 8.80 0.34
N ALA A 68 -6.13 8.04 1.34
CA ALA A 68 -6.74 6.75 1.08
C ALA A 68 -8.00 6.87 0.21
N SER A 69 -8.80 7.93 0.36
CA SER A 69 -9.98 8.17 -0.48
C SER A 69 -9.61 8.48 -1.93
N GLU A 70 -8.60 9.32 -2.13
CA GLU A 70 -8.10 9.67 -3.47
C GLU A 70 -7.61 8.43 -4.21
N ILE A 71 -6.84 7.56 -3.53
CA ILE A 71 -6.39 6.30 -4.13
C ILE A 71 -7.57 5.37 -4.43
N ILE A 72 -8.54 5.21 -3.53
CA ILE A 72 -9.73 4.38 -3.80
C ILE A 72 -10.48 4.88 -5.04
N CYS A 73 -10.68 6.20 -5.16
CA CYS A 73 -11.30 6.78 -6.35
C CYS A 73 -10.51 6.44 -7.61
N TYR A 74 -9.18 6.62 -7.58
CA TYR A 74 -8.30 6.23 -8.68
C TYR A 74 -8.41 4.74 -9.04
N LEU A 75 -8.40 3.83 -8.05
CA LEU A 75 -8.52 2.39 -8.27
C LEU A 75 -9.86 2.00 -8.91
N HIS A 76 -10.92 2.75 -8.62
CA HIS A 76 -12.23 2.56 -9.24
C HIS A 76 -12.29 3.15 -10.66
N ASP A 77 -11.83 4.38 -10.85
CA ASP A 77 -11.90 5.11 -12.12
C ASP A 77 -11.01 4.49 -13.21
N TYR A 78 -9.85 3.95 -12.81
CA TYR A 78 -8.85 3.37 -13.71
C TYR A 78 -8.69 1.86 -13.54
N ARG A 79 -9.75 1.19 -13.09
CA ARG A 79 -9.74 -0.22 -12.70
C ARG A 79 -9.04 -1.15 -13.70
N GLU A 80 -9.37 -1.04 -14.98
CA GLU A 80 -8.82 -1.93 -16.01
C GLU A 80 -7.32 -1.71 -16.24
N ASP A 81 -6.88 -0.44 -16.26
CA ASP A 81 -5.48 -0.09 -16.40
C ASP A 81 -4.68 -0.52 -15.17
N VAL A 82 -5.22 -0.33 -13.97
CA VAL A 82 -4.61 -0.79 -12.71
C VAL A 82 -4.48 -2.32 -12.69
N LEU A 83 -5.50 -3.06 -13.12
CA LEU A 83 -5.41 -4.52 -13.19
C LEU A 83 -4.33 -4.98 -14.16
N ARG A 84 -4.20 -4.31 -15.31
CA ARG A 84 -3.12 -4.59 -16.26
C ARG A 84 -1.76 -4.29 -15.64
N ASP A 85 -1.60 -3.14 -14.99
CA ASP A 85 -0.34 -2.74 -14.35
C ASP A 85 0.05 -3.70 -13.21
N ILE A 86 -0.93 -4.18 -12.42
CA ILE A 86 -0.69 -5.21 -11.39
C ILE A 86 -0.27 -6.52 -12.04
N ASP A 87 -0.95 -6.97 -13.09
CA ASP A 87 -0.62 -8.22 -13.77
C ASP A 87 0.79 -8.15 -14.38
N GLU A 88 1.11 -7.07 -15.07
CA GLU A 88 2.42 -6.87 -15.71
C GLU A 88 3.58 -6.82 -14.70
N ARG A 89 3.33 -6.31 -13.48
CA ARG A 89 4.40 -6.02 -12.51
C ARG A 89 4.48 -7.00 -11.34
N LEU A 90 3.37 -7.63 -10.95
CA LEU A 90 3.28 -8.47 -9.75
C LEU A 90 2.91 -9.94 -10.04
N ASN A 91 2.44 -10.28 -11.24
CA ASN A 91 2.05 -11.67 -11.56
C ASN A 91 3.22 -12.65 -11.45
N SER A 92 4.43 -12.22 -11.86
CA SER A 92 5.67 -13.01 -11.73
C SER A 92 5.92 -13.52 -10.32
N ASP A 93 5.32 -12.87 -9.33
CA ASP A 93 5.54 -13.10 -7.91
C ASP A 93 4.32 -13.70 -7.22
N GLY A 94 3.39 -14.23 -8.02
CA GLY A 94 2.24 -15.00 -7.56
C GLY A 94 1.03 -14.15 -7.16
N PHE A 95 1.08 -12.83 -7.38
CA PHE A 95 -0.09 -11.97 -7.14
C PHE A 95 -1.11 -12.13 -8.27
N CYS A 96 -2.39 -12.30 -7.89
CA CYS A 96 -3.50 -12.26 -8.81
C CYS A 96 -4.04 -10.83 -8.88
N ALA A 97 -4.04 -10.21 -10.06
CA ALA A 97 -4.40 -8.81 -10.22
C ALA A 97 -5.75 -8.45 -9.59
N GLN A 98 -6.78 -9.26 -9.82
CA GLN A 98 -8.11 -9.04 -9.25
C GLN A 98 -8.09 -9.06 -7.73
N ARG A 99 -7.50 -10.11 -7.16
CA ARG A 99 -7.42 -10.26 -5.70
C ARG A 99 -6.59 -9.14 -5.07
N THR A 100 -5.48 -8.76 -5.68
CA THR A 100 -4.62 -7.68 -5.21
C THR A 100 -5.34 -6.34 -5.21
N LEU A 101 -6.07 -6.02 -6.27
CA LEU A 101 -6.90 -4.81 -6.33
C LEU A 101 -7.95 -4.80 -5.20
N ASP A 102 -8.64 -5.91 -4.99
CA ASP A 102 -9.66 -6.03 -3.94
C ASP A 102 -9.03 -5.87 -2.54
N GLU A 103 -7.87 -6.48 -2.31
CA GLU A 103 -7.08 -6.33 -1.08
C GLU A 103 -6.66 -4.87 -0.85
N TRP A 104 -6.22 -4.16 -1.90
CA TRP A 104 -5.89 -2.73 -1.80
C TRP A 104 -7.10 -1.89 -1.40
N ILE A 105 -8.24 -2.07 -2.07
CA ILE A 105 -9.47 -1.31 -1.78
C ILE A 105 -9.94 -1.57 -0.35
N MET A 106 -9.91 -2.83 0.10
CA MET A 106 -10.27 -3.20 1.47
C MET A 106 -9.32 -2.56 2.48
N ALA A 107 -8.01 -2.66 2.28
CA ALA A 107 -7.02 -2.12 3.20
C ALA A 107 -7.05 -0.59 3.27
N LEU A 108 -7.24 0.10 2.14
CA LEU A 108 -7.40 1.55 2.10
C LEU A 108 -8.71 2.00 2.78
N SER A 109 -9.80 1.25 2.59
CA SER A 109 -11.05 1.52 3.28
C SER A 109 -10.88 1.37 4.79
N ARG A 110 -10.13 0.35 5.21
CA ARG A 110 -9.82 0.12 6.62
C ARG A 110 -8.95 1.22 7.22
N ILE A 111 -7.95 1.70 6.48
CA ILE A 111 -7.13 2.86 6.87
C ILE A 111 -8.02 4.08 7.15
N LYS A 112 -9.02 4.35 6.29
CA LYS A 112 -9.95 5.48 6.51
C LYS A 112 -10.72 5.34 7.81
N GLU A 113 -11.24 4.14 8.10
CA GLU A 113 -11.97 3.86 9.34
C GLU A 113 -11.10 4.03 10.59
N LEU A 114 -9.87 3.50 10.54
CA LEU A 114 -8.90 3.62 11.62
C LEU A 114 -8.47 5.06 11.86
N ALA A 115 -8.14 5.80 10.80
CA ALA A 115 -7.78 7.21 10.88
C ALA A 115 -8.95 8.06 11.41
N ALA A 116 -10.19 7.81 10.99
CA ALA A 116 -11.35 8.50 11.53
C ALA A 116 -11.54 8.26 13.04
N SER A 117 -11.04 7.13 13.55
CA SER A 117 -11.16 6.72 14.95
C SER A 117 -9.95 7.15 15.82
N SER A 118 -8.84 7.58 15.23
CA SER A 118 -7.57 7.78 15.93
C SER A 118 -7.46 9.11 16.71
N GLY A 119 -8.46 9.99 16.61
CA GLY A 119 -8.54 11.21 17.41
C GLY A 119 -7.55 12.32 17.02
N GLY A 120 -6.93 12.24 15.84
CA GLY A 120 -6.19 13.35 15.22
C GLY A 120 -4.89 12.95 14.54
N LEU A 121 -4.17 11.96 15.06
CA LEU A 121 -2.94 11.44 14.44
C LEU A 121 -3.11 9.95 14.09
N CYS A 122 -2.63 9.55 12.93
CA CYS A 122 -2.47 8.16 12.48
C CYS A 122 -0.99 7.77 12.56
N ARG A 123 -0.71 6.50 12.86
CA ARG A 123 0.63 5.90 12.95
C ARG A 123 0.71 4.60 12.17
N TRP A 124 1.84 4.38 11.51
CA TRP A 124 2.09 3.13 10.78
C TRP A 124 3.56 2.75 10.69
N ILE A 125 3.81 1.47 10.42
CA ILE A 125 5.16 0.88 10.27
C ILE A 125 5.10 -0.31 9.30
N ALA A 126 6.14 -0.52 8.51
CA ALA A 126 6.34 -1.76 7.77
C ALA A 126 7.28 -2.64 8.60
N GLN A 127 6.74 -3.65 9.27
CA GLN A 127 7.53 -4.53 10.13
C GLN A 127 8.39 -5.44 9.25
N SER A 128 9.72 -5.39 9.39
CA SER A 128 10.52 -6.46 8.80
C SER A 128 10.23 -7.77 9.50
N ALA A 129 10.28 -8.88 8.76
CA ALA A 129 10.22 -10.21 9.34
C ALA A 129 11.49 -10.46 10.18
N THR A 130 11.54 -9.88 11.38
CA THR A 130 12.54 -10.18 12.39
C THR A 130 11.83 -10.74 13.62
N ASN A 131 12.27 -11.95 13.99
CA ASN A 131 11.85 -12.76 15.13
C ASN A 131 11.33 -11.94 16.33
N PRO A 132 10.29 -12.44 17.03
CA PRO A 132 9.99 -11.92 18.36
C PRO A 132 11.25 -12.06 19.22
N ALA A 133 11.66 -10.93 19.82
CA ALA A 133 12.69 -10.91 20.86
C ALA A 133 12.27 -11.78 22.06
#